data_AF-Q9KDC7-F1
#
_entry.id   AF-Q9KDC7-F1
#
_cell.length_a   1.000
_cell.length_b   1.000
_cell.length_c   1.000
_cell.angle_alpha   90.00
_cell.angle_beta   90.00
_cell.angle_gamma   90.00
#
_symmetry.space_group_name_H-M   'P 1'
#
loop_
_entity.id
_entity.type
_entity.pdbx_description
1 polymer ?
#
loop_
_entity_poly.entity_id
_entity_poly.type
_entity_poly.pdbx_seq_one_letter_code
_entity_poly.pdbx_strand_id
1 'polypeptide(L)'
;MRFHVYYEDIDGQLQPQWLLVPAFASEEAPSYSLTAPFERFYPEDFYDHHMILSVSQGALMKNPSASSHFSIHLPTVQRDLTVNGHQAQAIYGADFFLIRMEDLEEVLQMDVRGCFKF
;
A
#
# COMPACT_ATOMS: atom_id res chain seq x y z
N MET A 1 -8.68 2.87 -11.03
CA MET A 1 -7.49 2.48 -10.23
C MET A 1 -7.29 0.99 -10.35
N ARG A 2 -6.03 0.55 -10.48
CA ARG A 2 -5.64 -0.85 -10.41
C ARG A 2 -4.54 -0.96 -9.34
N PHE A 3 -4.57 -2.02 -8.56
CA PHE A 3 -3.50 -2.32 -7.60
C PHE A 3 -2.44 -3.21 -8.24
N HIS A 4 -1.21 -3.12 -7.75
CA HIS A 4 -0.17 -4.08 -8.11
C HIS A 4 0.19 -4.89 -6.86
N VAL A 5 0.22 -6.21 -7.00
CA VAL A 5 0.50 -7.12 -5.89
C VAL A 5 1.77 -7.90 -6.17
N TYR A 6 2.70 -7.87 -5.20
CA TYR A 6 3.91 -8.69 -5.23
C TYR A 6 3.65 -9.99 -4.51
N TYR A 7 4.14 -11.08 -5.11
CA TYR A 7 4.04 -12.43 -4.55
C TYR A 7 5.42 -12.99 -4.32
N GLU A 8 5.63 -13.51 -3.13
CA GLU A 8 6.81 -14.27 -2.76
C GLU A 8 6.50 -15.77 -2.83
N ASP A 9 7.47 -16.56 -3.31
CA ASP A 9 7.37 -18.02 -3.25
C ASP A 9 7.80 -18.49 -1.86
N ILE A 10 6.86 -19.03 -1.10
CA ILE A 10 7.06 -19.61 0.22
C ILE A 10 6.60 -21.06 0.15
N ASP A 11 7.55 -21.98 0.28
CA ASP A 11 7.31 -23.44 0.23
C ASP A 11 6.60 -23.91 -1.06
N GLY A 12 6.93 -23.29 -2.21
CA GLY A 12 6.34 -23.61 -3.51
C GLY A 12 4.96 -22.99 -3.73
N GLN A 13 4.53 -22.08 -2.86
CA GLN A 13 3.28 -21.35 -2.97
C GLN A 13 3.52 -19.86 -3.08
N LEU A 14 2.91 -19.23 -4.11
CA LEU A 14 2.93 -17.78 -4.25
C LEU A 14 2.00 -17.14 -3.24
N GLN A 15 2.58 -16.39 -2.31
CA GLN A 15 1.86 -15.66 -1.28
C GLN A 15 1.98 -14.15 -1.51
N PRO A 16 0.86 -13.41 -1.53
CA PRO A 16 0.92 -11.96 -1.66
C PRO A 16 1.55 -11.34 -0.42
N GLN A 17 2.61 -10.55 -0.62
CA GLN A 17 3.36 -9.91 0.46
C GLN A 17 3.19 -8.39 0.46
N TRP A 18 3.20 -7.76 -0.72
CA TRP A 18 3.11 -6.31 -0.83
C TRP A 18 1.99 -5.88 -1.76
N LEU A 19 1.38 -4.76 -1.39
CA LEU A 19 0.36 -4.06 -2.15
C LEU A 19 0.89 -2.69 -2.55
N LEU A 20 0.94 -2.42 -3.85
CA LEU A 20 1.14 -1.09 -4.41
C LEU A 20 -0.22 -0.51 -4.79
N VAL A 21 -0.51 0.67 -4.24
CA VAL A 21 -1.69 1.46 -4.63
C VAL A 21 -1.26 2.80 -5.22
N PRO A 22 -2.01 3.35 -6.19
CA PRO A 22 -1.70 4.67 -6.74
C PRO A 22 -1.67 5.73 -5.65
N ALA A 23 -0.66 6.59 -5.67
CA ALA A 23 -0.55 7.69 -4.72
C ALA A 23 -1.45 8.86 -5.14
N PHE A 24 -2.29 9.34 -4.22
CA PHE A 24 -3.07 10.57 -4.41
C PHE A 24 -2.73 11.56 -3.31
N ALA A 25 -1.82 12.48 -3.61
CA ALA A 25 -1.38 13.50 -2.66
C ALA A 25 -2.34 14.70 -2.55
N SER A 26 -3.46 14.70 -3.29
CA SER A 26 -4.48 15.76 -3.24
C SER A 26 -5.43 15.64 -2.05
N GLU A 27 -5.50 14.49 -1.40
CA GLU A 27 -6.37 14.22 -0.26
C GLU A 27 -5.51 13.97 0.98
N GLU A 28 -5.92 14.44 2.16
CA GLU A 28 -5.19 14.15 3.40
C GLU A 28 -5.22 12.66 3.78
N ALA A 29 -6.26 11.95 3.32
CA ALA A 29 -6.52 10.55 3.63
C ALA A 29 -7.12 9.79 2.43
N PRO A 30 -6.38 9.59 1.33
CA PRO A 30 -6.88 8.85 0.17
C PRO A 30 -7.39 7.47 0.58
N SER A 31 -8.54 7.10 0.03
CA SER A 31 -9.27 5.87 0.36
C SER A 31 -9.19 4.84 -0.76
N TYR A 32 -9.08 3.57 -0.37
CA TYR A 32 -8.83 2.42 -1.23
C TYR A 32 -9.77 1.29 -0.85
N SER A 33 -10.24 0.54 -1.85
CA SER A 33 -11.03 -0.69 -1.64
C SER A 33 -10.22 -1.92 -2.03
N LEU A 34 -10.19 -2.93 -1.17
CA LEU A 34 -9.62 -4.25 -1.47
C LEU A 34 -10.32 -4.99 -2.62
N THR A 35 -11.49 -4.51 -3.05
CA THR A 35 -12.21 -5.04 -4.21
C THR A 35 -11.77 -4.40 -5.53
N ALA A 36 -10.78 -3.50 -5.51
CA ALA A 36 -10.25 -2.90 -6.73
C ALA A 36 -9.58 -3.99 -7.60
N PRO A 37 -9.63 -3.85 -8.94
CA PRO A 37 -8.90 -4.76 -9.81
C PRO A 37 -7.41 -4.69 -9.50
N PHE A 38 -6.72 -5.82 -9.60
CA PHE A 38 -5.29 -5.90 -9.35
C PHE A 38 -4.58 -6.69 -10.45
N GLU A 39 -3.27 -6.50 -10.53
CA GLU A 39 -2.38 -7.34 -11.34
C GLU A 39 -1.13 -7.70 -10.53
N ARG A 40 -0.50 -8.81 -10.90
CA ARG A 40 0.81 -9.17 -10.35
C ARG A 40 1.85 -8.21 -10.89
N PHE A 41 2.80 -7.79 -10.05
CA PHE A 41 4.03 -7.17 -10.52
C PHE A 41 5.28 -7.92 -10.09
N TYR A 42 6.37 -7.65 -10.80
CA TYR A 42 7.71 -8.05 -10.43
C TYR A 42 8.53 -6.81 -10.08
N PRO A 43 9.44 -6.88 -9.08
CA PRO A 43 10.25 -5.73 -8.71
C PRO A 43 11.01 -5.12 -9.90
N GLU A 44 11.50 -5.95 -10.83
CA GLU A 44 12.12 -5.52 -12.09
C GLU A 44 11.29 -4.52 -12.91
N ASP A 45 9.96 -4.56 -12.80
CA ASP A 45 9.05 -3.67 -13.54
C ASP A 45 9.11 -2.21 -13.03
N PHE A 46 9.66 -1.96 -11.83
CA PHE A 46 9.57 -0.67 -11.14
C PHE A 46 10.90 0.07 -10.93
N TYR A 47 12.06 -0.55 -11.18
CA TYR A 47 13.36 -0.02 -10.74
C TYR A 47 13.75 1.37 -11.28
N ASP A 48 13.27 1.78 -12.46
CA ASP A 48 13.78 3.00 -13.12
C ASP A 48 12.75 4.10 -13.40
N HIS A 49 11.45 3.83 -13.23
CA HIS A 49 10.41 4.75 -13.73
C HIS A 49 9.39 5.22 -12.68
N HIS A 50 9.42 4.65 -11.48
CA HIS A 50 8.39 4.90 -10.47
C HIS A 50 8.98 5.27 -9.12
N MET A 51 8.48 6.37 -8.55
CA MET A 51 8.76 6.76 -7.19
C MET A 51 7.78 6.05 -6.25
N ILE A 52 8.30 5.10 -5.49
CA ILE A 52 7.52 4.30 -4.53
C ILE A 52 7.83 4.79 -3.11
N LEU A 53 6.79 5.02 -2.31
CA LEU A 53 6.93 5.33 -0.89
C LEU A 53 6.34 4.22 -0.03
N SER A 54 7.14 3.73 0.92
CA SER A 54 6.67 2.80 1.94
C SER A 54 5.73 3.48 2.91
N VAL A 55 4.59 2.85 3.20
CA VAL A 55 3.62 3.30 4.18
C VAL A 55 3.75 2.42 5.43
N SER A 56 3.93 3.06 6.58
CA SER A 56 3.94 2.37 7.86
C SER A 56 2.52 1.98 8.28
N GLN A 57 2.38 0.92 9.10
CA GLN A 57 1.10 0.55 9.69
C GLN A 57 0.42 1.72 10.43
N GLY A 58 1.20 2.58 11.10
CA GLY A 58 0.68 3.73 11.84
C GLY A 58 0.04 4.81 10.97
N ALA A 59 0.30 4.79 9.66
CA ALA A 59 -0.36 5.66 8.69
C ALA A 59 -1.62 5.02 8.07
N LEU A 60 -1.90 3.75 8.31
CA LEU A 60 -3.09 3.08 7.79
C LEU A 60 -4.30 3.30 8.70
N MET A 61 -5.45 3.57 8.09
CA MET A 61 -6.72 3.77 8.79
C MET A 61 -7.78 2.84 8.25
N LYS A 62 -8.50 2.16 9.14
CA LYS A 62 -9.68 1.35 8.80
C LYS A 62 -10.89 2.25 8.58
N ASN A 63 -11.70 1.97 7.55
CA ASN A 63 -13.01 2.59 7.42
C ASN A 63 -14.03 1.87 8.33
N PRO A 64 -14.70 2.57 9.27
CA PRO A 64 -15.64 1.94 10.20
C PRO A 64 -16.93 1.45 9.53
N SER A 65 -17.29 2.02 8.38
CA SER A 65 -18.53 1.71 7.66
C SER A 65 -18.34 0.70 6.53
N ALA A 66 -17.10 0.39 6.15
CA ALA A 66 -16.78 -0.51 5.05
C ALA A 66 -15.50 -1.32 5.36
N SER A 67 -15.65 -2.57 5.80
CA SER A 67 -14.54 -3.42 6.24
C SER A 67 -13.48 -3.71 5.18
N SER A 68 -13.86 -3.66 3.89
CA SER A 68 -12.95 -3.84 2.76
C SER A 68 -12.25 -2.55 2.32
N HIS A 69 -12.42 -1.45 3.06
CA HIS A 69 -11.84 -0.15 2.72
C HIS A 69 -10.83 0.30 3.77
N PHE A 70 -9.77 0.91 3.29
CA PHE A 70 -8.73 1.52 4.11
C PHE A 70 -8.31 2.86 3.53
N SER A 71 -7.71 3.70 4.36
CA SER A 71 -7.15 4.98 3.97
C SER A 71 -5.70 5.10 4.43
N ILE A 72 -4.93 5.95 3.76
CA ILE A 72 -3.55 6.28 4.16
C ILE A 72 -3.54 7.72 4.69
N HIS A 73 -3.21 7.93 5.95
CA HIS A 73 -3.10 9.25 6.57
C HIS A 73 -1.78 9.93 6.14
N LEU A 74 -1.83 10.78 5.12
CA LEU A 74 -0.65 11.42 4.55
C LEU A 74 0.17 12.27 5.56
N PRO A 75 -0.44 12.97 6.54
CA PRO A 75 0.33 13.67 7.56
C PRO A 75 1.23 12.72 8.39
N THR A 76 0.79 11.48 8.64
CA THR A 76 1.65 10.47 9.29
C THR A 76 2.77 10.05 8.36
N VAL A 77 2.49 9.80 7.07
CA VAL A 77 3.53 9.45 6.09
C VAL A 77 4.60 10.54 5.98
N GLN A 78 4.20 11.82 5.92
CA GLN A 78 5.12 12.96 5.89
C GLN A 78 5.99 13.05 7.15
N ARG A 79 5.39 12.79 8.32
CA ARG A 79 6.11 12.72 9.58
C ARG A 79 7.13 11.58 9.57
N ASP A 80 6.74 10.40 9.12
CA ASP A 80 7.61 9.22 9.06
C ASP A 80 8.79 9.46 8.11
N LEU A 81 8.54 10.07 6.95
CA LEU A 81 9.61 10.49 6.02
C LEU A 81 10.60 11.42 6.71
N THR A 82 10.10 12.45 7.40
CA THR A 82 10.94 13.44 8.09
C THR A 82 11.79 12.80 9.19
N VAL A 83 11.19 11.91 10.00
CA VAL A 83 11.89 11.18 11.08
C VAL A 83 12.99 10.29 10.51
N ASN A 84 12.77 9.70 9.33
CA ASN A 84 13.75 8.86 8.64
C ASN A 84 14.77 9.65 7.80
N GLY A 85 14.77 10.99 7.90
CA GLY A 85 15.73 11.85 7.19
C GLY A 85 15.41 12.13 5.72
N HIS A 86 14.19 11.80 5.28
CA HIS A 86 13.67 12.10 3.94
C HIS A 86 12.85 13.41 3.93
N GLN A 87 12.66 13.99 2.74
CA GLN A 87 11.85 15.20 2.59
C GLN A 87 10.36 14.85 2.67
N ALA A 88 9.60 15.55 3.52
CA ALA A 88 8.15 15.37 3.63
C ALA A 88 7.42 15.56 2.29
N GLN A 89 7.93 16.45 1.43
CA GLN A 89 7.36 16.76 0.12
C GLN A 89 7.53 15.62 -0.90
N ALA A 90 8.30 14.58 -0.59
CA ALA A 90 8.45 13.39 -1.43
C ALA A 90 7.09 12.74 -1.75
N ILE A 91 6.07 12.89 -0.89
CA ILE A 91 4.72 12.37 -1.13
C ILE A 91 4.08 12.90 -2.42
N TYR A 92 4.44 14.11 -2.87
CA TYR A 92 3.86 14.74 -4.05
C TYR A 92 4.47 14.24 -5.36
N GLY A 93 5.62 13.59 -5.29
CA GLY A 93 6.27 12.94 -6.44
C GLY A 93 6.06 11.43 -6.49
N ALA A 94 5.40 10.84 -5.49
CA ALA A 94 5.17 9.41 -5.43
C ALA A 94 4.15 8.99 -6.50
N ASP A 95 4.45 7.92 -7.23
CA ASP A 95 3.52 7.24 -8.13
C ASP A 95 2.69 6.22 -7.36
N PHE A 96 3.33 5.53 -6.39
CA PHE A 96 2.71 4.46 -5.63
C PHE A 96 3.06 4.50 -4.14
N PHE A 97 2.10 4.06 -3.33
CA PHE A 97 2.32 3.69 -1.94
C PHE A 97 2.49 2.17 -1.83
N LEU A 98 3.57 1.76 -1.17
CA LEU A 98 3.87 0.36 -0.86
C LEU A 98 3.39 0.03 0.56
N ILE A 99 2.52 -0.97 0.68
CA ILE A 99 1.92 -1.42 1.93
C ILE A 99 2.24 -2.91 2.09
N ARG A 100 2.63 -3.34 3.29
CA ARG A 100 2.74 -4.77 3.59
C ARG A 100 1.36 -5.34 3.84
N MET A 101 1.07 -6.50 3.26
CA MET A 101 -0.22 -7.17 3.45
C MET A 101 -0.51 -7.45 4.93
N GLU A 102 0.52 -7.84 5.70
CA GLU A 102 0.38 -8.08 7.15
C GLU A 102 -0.08 -6.85 7.93
N ASP A 103 0.46 -5.67 7.63
CA ASP A 103 0.07 -4.42 8.30
C ASP A 103 -1.41 -4.12 8.03
N LEU A 104 -1.86 -4.41 6.80
CA LEU A 104 -3.23 -4.17 6.39
C LEU A 104 -4.20 -5.18 7.02
N GLU A 105 -3.80 -6.45 7.14
CA GLU A 105 -4.56 -7.46 7.87
C GLU A 105 -4.73 -7.10 9.35
N GLU A 106 -3.67 -6.61 9.99
CA GLU A 106 -3.72 -6.18 11.38
C GLU A 106 -4.65 -4.97 11.54
N VAL A 107 -4.56 -3.98 10.66
CA VAL A 107 -5.40 -2.78 10.75
C VAL A 107 -6.87 -3.09 10.44
N LEU A 108 -7.14 -3.92 9.43
CA LEU A 108 -8.51 -4.25 9.03
C LEU A 108 -9.13 -5.37 9.88
N GLN A 109 -8.31 -6.17 10.55
CA GLN A 109 -8.70 -7.36 11.32
C GLN A 109 -9.39 -8.40 10.43
N MET A 110 -8.79 -8.68 9.26
CA MET A 110 -9.31 -9.65 8.29
C MET A 110 -8.20 -10.27 7.43
N ASP A 111 -8.51 -11.39 6.75
CA ASP A 111 -7.63 -11.99 5.74
C ASP A 111 -7.64 -11.16 4.45
N VAL A 112 -6.68 -10.24 4.34
CA VAL A 112 -6.47 -9.38 3.16
C VAL A 112 -5.83 -10.17 2.03
N ARG A 113 -4.88 -11.07 2.33
CA ARG A 113 -4.23 -11.92 1.31
C ARG A 113 -5.25 -12.76 0.56
N GLY A 114 -6.32 -13.20 1.23
CA GLY A 114 -7.47 -13.87 0.63
C GLY A 114 -8.15 -13.09 -0.51
N CYS A 115 -8.06 -11.76 -0.53
CA CYS A 115 -8.61 -10.91 -1.60
C CYS A 115 -7.75 -10.92 -2.87
N PHE A 116 -6.51 -11.39 -2.81
CA PHE A 116 -5.52 -11.28 -3.89
C PHE A 116 -4.96 -12.66 -4.30
N LYS A 117 -5.78 -13.71 -4.27
CA LYS A 117 -5.36 -15.05 -4.73
C LYS A 117 -5.52 -15.18 -6.25
N PHE A 118 -4.57 -15.88 -6.88
CA PHE A 118 -4.63 -16.33 -8.27
C PHE A 118 -5.19 -17.75 -8.35
#